data_AF-A0A173L181-F1
#
_entry.id   AF-A0A173L181-F1
#
_cell.length_a   1.000
_cell.length_b   1.000
_cell.length_c   1.000
_cell.angle_alpha   90.00
_cell.angle_beta   90.00
_cell.angle_gamma   90.00
#
_symmetry.space_group_name_H-M   'P 1'
#
loop_
_entity.id
_entity.type
_entity.pdbx_description
1 polymer ?
#
loop_
_entity_poly.entity_id
_entity_poly.type
_entity_poly.pdbx_seq_one_letter_code
_entity_poly.pdbx_strand_id
1 'polypeptide(L)'
;MSYFKTAIHWLDGEEEREAYVGVRYTGHKGFRGDHIDPPEPASVEIQEIKVLEGDSPVPDEMYYDDDLLAECLQDWAEEAIEAAEWEAQSRRDRLMEGF
;
A
#
# COMPACT_ATOMS: atom_id res chain seq x y z
N MET A 1 -4.43 1.05 12.83
CA MET A 1 -3.83 0.98 11.48
C MET A 1 -2.76 -0.09 11.54
N SER A 2 -2.87 -1.09 10.67
CA SER A 2 -1.84 -2.13 10.53
C SER A 2 -0.61 -1.55 9.84
N TYR A 3 0.55 -2.14 10.04
CA TYR A 3 1.74 -1.85 9.23
C TYR A 3 1.84 -2.94 8.17
N PHE A 4 2.05 -2.55 6.91
CA PHE A 4 2.42 -3.47 5.85
C PHE A 4 3.85 -3.94 6.10
N LYS A 5 4.07 -5.25 6.17
CA LYS A 5 5.38 -5.80 6.50
C LYS A 5 6.03 -6.28 5.23
N THR A 6 7.19 -5.72 4.90
CA THR A 6 7.97 -6.16 3.75
C THR A 6 9.46 -6.15 4.07
N ALA A 7 10.25 -6.84 3.26
CA ALA A 7 11.70 -6.82 3.32
C ALA A 7 12.19 -5.84 2.26
N ILE A 8 13.08 -4.93 2.67
CA ILE A 8 13.70 -3.99 1.74
C ILE A 8 15.20 -4.26 1.65
N HIS A 9 15.73 -4.11 0.44
CA HIS A 9 17.14 -4.30 0.13
C HIS A 9 17.72 -3.00 -0.40
N TRP A 10 18.86 -2.58 0.13
CA TRP A 10 19.53 -1.37 -0.34
C TRP A 10 21.05 -1.51 -0.28
N LEU A 11 21.73 -0.66 -1.05
CA LEU A 11 23.18 -0.57 -1.04
C LEU A 11 23.61 0.56 -0.09
N ASP A 12 24.37 0.22 0.95
CA ASP A 12 25.07 1.19 1.81
C ASP A 12 26.54 1.23 1.39
N GLY A 13 26.84 2.08 0.39
CA GLY A 13 28.15 2.12 -0.27
C GLY A 13 28.38 0.91 -1.19
N GLU A 14 29.24 -0.02 -0.79
CA GLU A 14 29.51 -1.28 -1.53
C GLU A 14 28.89 -2.51 -0.85
N GLU A 15 28.25 -2.33 0.32
CA GLU A 15 27.62 -3.42 1.07
C GLU A 15 26.12 -3.48 0.77
N GLU A 16 25.64 -4.66 0.36
CA GLU A 16 24.21 -4.96 0.30
C GLU A 16 23.68 -5.16 1.72
N ARG A 17 22.59 -4.46 2.04
CA ARG A 17 21.87 -4.59 3.30
C ARG A 17 20.42 -4.96 3.05
N GLU A 18 19.88 -5.72 4.00
CA GLU A 18 18.48 -6.11 4.06
C GLU A 18 17.94 -5.73 5.44
N ALA A 19 16.70 -5.23 5.48
CA ALA A 19 15.96 -5.09 6.73
C ALA A 19 14.49 -5.43 6.53
N TYR A 20 13.90 -6.01 7.58
CA TYR A 20 12.46 -6.21 7.65
C TYR A 20 11.83 -4.94 8.22
N VAL A 21 10.93 -4.34 7.45
CA VAL A 21 10.30 -3.07 7.79
C VAL A 21 8.79 -3.20 7.88
N GLY A 22 8.20 -2.41 8.75
CA GLY A 22 6.78 -2.10 8.78
C GLY A 22 6.56 -0.74 8.14
N VAL A 23 5.85 -0.72 7.01
CA VAL A 23 5.50 0.48 6.26
C VAL A 23 4.08 0.89 6.62
N ARG A 24 3.91 2.15 7.01
CA ARG A 24 2.59 2.80 7.09
C ARG A 24 2.44 3.68 5.88
N TYR A 25 1.40 3.44 5.08
CA TYR A 25 1.06 4.27 3.94
C TYR A 25 -0.41 4.72 3.99
N THR A 26 -0.74 5.68 3.14
CA THR A 26 -2.12 6.06 2.81
C THR A 26 -2.35 5.88 1.33
N GLY A 27 -3.36 5.08 0.97
CA GLY A 27 -3.80 4.94 -0.41
C GLY A 27 -4.83 6.00 -0.78
N HIS A 28 -4.62 6.62 -1.93
CA HIS A 28 -5.50 7.59 -2.53
C HIS A 28 -6.24 6.93 -3.69
N LYS A 29 -7.58 6.95 -3.63
CA LYS A 29 -8.41 6.50 -4.76
C LYS A 29 -8.19 7.47 -5.91
N GLY A 30 -7.57 6.95 -6.96
CA GLY A 30 -7.43 7.66 -8.23
C GLY A 30 -8.78 8.14 -8.74
N PHE A 31 -8.76 9.27 -9.42
CA PHE A 31 -9.94 9.86 -10.03
C PHE A 31 -10.10 9.34 -11.45
N ARG A 32 -11.30 8.87 -11.82
CA ARG A 32 -11.56 8.38 -13.18
C ARG A 32 -11.52 9.47 -14.27
N GLY A 33 -11.37 10.72 -13.86
CA GLY A 33 -11.50 11.89 -14.73
C GLY A 33 -12.98 12.19 -14.98
N ASP A 34 -13.29 13.46 -15.17
CA ASP A 34 -14.58 13.91 -15.67
C ASP A 34 -14.38 14.92 -16.81
N HIS A 35 -15.41 15.72 -17.13
CA HIS A 35 -15.31 16.77 -18.14
C HIS A 35 -14.27 17.83 -17.75
N ILE A 36 -14.14 18.12 -16.45
CA ILE A 36 -13.43 19.28 -15.90
C ILE A 36 -12.02 18.87 -15.49
N ASP A 37 -11.88 17.72 -14.84
CA ASP A 37 -10.63 17.26 -14.26
C ASP A 37 -10.11 16.00 -14.98
N PRO A 38 -8.80 15.94 -15.30
CA PRO A 38 -8.20 14.80 -15.95
C PRO A 38 -8.21 13.56 -15.03
N PRO A 39 -8.16 12.34 -15.60
CA PRO A 39 -8.04 11.13 -14.81
C PRO A 39 -6.71 11.10 -14.03
N GLU A 40 -6.81 10.79 -12.73
CA GLU A 40 -5.67 10.59 -11.85
C GLU A 40 -5.56 9.11 -11.47
N PRO A 41 -4.40 8.47 -11.64
CA PRO A 41 -4.20 7.10 -11.20
C PRO A 41 -4.29 7.00 -9.68
N ALA A 42 -4.59 5.80 -9.16
CA ALA A 42 -4.47 5.54 -7.74
C ALA A 42 -3.00 5.64 -7.33
N SER A 43 -2.74 6.21 -6.15
CA SER A 43 -1.40 6.40 -5.61
C SER A 43 -1.37 6.01 -4.15
N VAL A 44 -0.17 5.73 -3.65
CA VAL A 44 0.09 5.52 -2.22
C VAL A 44 1.16 6.50 -1.76
N GLU A 45 1.01 6.98 -0.54
CA GLU A 45 1.99 7.85 0.11
C GLU A 45 2.49 7.15 1.37
N ILE A 46 3.80 6.89 1.45
CA ILE A 46 4.43 6.32 2.64
C ILE A 46 4.57 7.41 3.70
N GLN A 47 3.96 7.17 4.86
CA GLN A 47 4.01 8.07 6.01
C GLN A 47 5.14 7.74 6.98
N GLU A 48 5.43 6.44 7.17
CA GLU A 48 6.40 5.98 8.15
C GLU A 48 6.96 4.62 7.74
N ILE A 49 8.28 4.48 7.76
CA ILE A 49 8.98 3.19 7.64
C ILE A 49 9.63 2.88 8.98
N LYS A 50 9.21 1.78 9.60
CA LYS A 50 9.73 1.32 10.89
C LYS A 50 10.51 0.04 10.72
N VAL A 51 11.78 0.03 11.10
CA VAL A 51 12.59 -1.22 11.15
C VAL A 51 12.03 -2.15 12.23
N LEU A 52 11.68 -3.36 11.83
CA LEU A 52 11.26 -4.45 12.71
C LEU A 52 12.44 -5.35 13.05
N GLU A 53 13.24 -5.71 12.05
CA GLU A 53 14.48 -6.48 12.20
C GLU A 53 15.56 -5.92 11.26
N GLY A 54 16.76 -5.71 11.81
CA GLY A 54 17.88 -5.10 11.10
C GLY A 54 18.73 -4.24 12.04
N ASP A 55 20.01 -4.07 11.70
CA ASP A 55 20.98 -3.35 12.54
C ASP A 55 21.31 -1.95 11.97
N SER A 56 20.62 -1.52 10.92
CA SER A 56 20.88 -0.26 10.22
C SER A 56 19.60 0.55 9.98
N PRO A 57 19.68 1.88 10.10
CA PRO A 57 18.59 2.74 9.69
C PRO A 57 18.38 2.61 8.18
N VAL A 58 17.12 2.67 7.79
CA VAL A 58 16.70 2.61 6.39
C VAL A 58 16.99 3.97 5.73
N PRO A 59 17.53 4.01 4.51
CA PRO A 59 17.75 5.25 3.78
C PRO A 59 16.42 5.97 3.52
N ASP A 60 16.43 7.30 3.60
CA ASP A 60 15.26 8.14 3.29
C ASP A 60 14.79 7.94 1.83
N GLU A 61 15.68 7.50 0.94
CA GLU A 61 15.36 7.18 -0.46
C GLU A 61 14.27 6.11 -0.57
N MET A 62 14.16 5.21 0.42
CA MET A 62 13.14 4.15 0.44
C MET A 62 11.71 4.70 0.55
N TYR A 63 11.52 5.96 1.00
CA TYR A 63 10.20 6.58 1.02
C TYR A 63 9.69 6.93 -0.39
N TYR A 64 10.58 7.00 -1.37
CA TYR A 64 10.31 7.36 -2.75
C TYR A 64 10.67 6.24 -3.73
N ASP A 65 11.05 5.08 -3.20
CA ASP A 65 11.42 3.92 -4.01
C ASP A 65 10.19 3.38 -4.75
N ASP A 66 10.29 3.31 -6.08
CA ASP A 66 9.19 2.93 -6.95
C ASP A 66 8.74 1.49 -6.70
N ASP A 67 9.66 0.59 -6.36
CA ASP A 67 9.36 -0.82 -6.09
C ASP A 67 8.57 -0.94 -4.78
N LEU A 68 9.02 -0.26 -3.72
CA LEU A 68 8.31 -0.25 -2.43
C LEU A 68 6.92 0.41 -2.53
N LEU A 69 6.81 1.50 -3.28
CA LEU A 69 5.53 2.16 -3.54
C LEU A 69 4.59 1.25 -4.36
N ALA A 70 5.10 0.50 -5.33
CA ALA A 70 4.31 -0.46 -6.10
C ALA A 70 3.77 -1.59 -5.22
N GLU A 71 4.58 -2.15 -4.32
CA GLU A 71 4.14 -3.15 -3.35
C GLU A 71 3.01 -2.62 -2.44
N CYS A 72 3.20 -1.42 -1.89
CA CYS A 72 2.20 -0.77 -1.04
C CYS A 72 0.89 -0.49 -1.80
N LEU A 73 0.99 -0.10 -3.08
CA LEU A 73 -0.17 0.13 -3.93
C LEU A 73 -0.92 -1.17 -4.23
N GLN A 74 -0.19 -2.27 -4.43
CA GLN A 74 -0.79 -3.58 -4.64
C GLN A 74 -1.53 -4.06 -3.39
N ASP A 75 -0.91 -4.01 -2.21
CA ASP A 75 -1.53 -4.40 -0.94
C ASP A 75 -2.82 -3.58 -0.69
N TRP A 76 -2.74 -2.26 -0.92
CA TRP A 76 -3.92 -1.39 -0.83
C TRP A 76 -5.01 -1.72 -1.85
N ALA A 77 -4.64 -2.04 -3.09
CA ALA A 77 -5.59 -2.41 -4.13
C ALA A 77 -6.29 -3.74 -3.81
N GLU A 78 -5.56 -4.72 -3.26
CA GLU A 78 -6.08 -5.99 -2.79
C GLU A 78 -7.07 -5.78 -1.63
N GLU A 79 -6.69 -5.01 -0.60
CA GLU A 79 -7.61 -4.65 0.50
C GLU A 79 -8.88 -3.95 -0.03
N ALA A 80 -8.74 -3.07 -1.01
CA ALA A 80 -9.87 -2.35 -1.61
C ALA A 80 -10.79 -3.27 -2.41
N ILE A 81 -10.25 -4.28 -3.10
CA ILE A 81 -11.01 -5.31 -3.81
C ILE A 81 -11.75 -6.19 -2.80
N GLU A 82 -11.07 -6.69 -1.77
CA GLU A 82 -11.69 -7.52 -0.73
C GLU A 82 -12.84 -6.78 -0.02
N ALA A 83 -12.66 -5.49 0.28
CA ALA A 83 -13.72 -4.67 0.84
C ALA A 83 -14.92 -4.54 -0.11
N ALA A 84 -14.66 -4.35 -1.42
CA ALA A 84 -15.72 -4.27 -2.43
C ALA A 84 -16.46 -5.60 -2.61
N GLU A 85 -15.75 -6.73 -2.56
CA GLU A 85 -16.34 -8.06 -2.63
C GLU A 85 -17.18 -8.37 -1.40
N TRP A 86 -16.71 -8.00 -0.20
CA TRP A 86 -17.46 -8.14 1.04
C TRP A 86 -18.73 -7.28 1.05
N GLU A 87 -18.67 -6.05 0.53
CA GLU A 87 -19.85 -5.21 0.34
C GLU A 87 -20.84 -5.79 -0.69
N ALA A 88 -20.35 -6.40 -1.76
CA ALA A 88 -21.19 -7.04 -2.77
C ALA A 88 -21.88 -8.28 -2.21
N GLN A 89 -21.15 -9.10 -1.43
CA GLN A 89 -21.69 -10.28 -0.76
C GLN A 89 -22.71 -9.89 0.32
N SER A 90 -22.40 -8.89 1.16
CA SER A 90 -23.32 -8.37 2.17
C SER A 90 -24.61 -7.79 1.56
N ARG A 91 -24.50 -7.09 0.41
CA ARG A 91 -25.68 -6.64 -0.36
C ARG A 91 -26.52 -7.81 -0.87
N ARG A 92 -25.88 -8.87 -1.37
CA ARG A 92 -26.57 -10.08 -1.86
C ARG A 92 -27.27 -10.83 -0.73
N ASP A 93 -26.62 -10.97 0.42
CA ASP A 93 -27.19 -11.69 1.57
C ASP A 93 -28.36 -10.91 2.18
N ARG A 94 -28.28 -9.57 2.24
CA ARG A 94 -29.41 -8.71 2.66
C ARG A 94 -30.61 -8.78 1.70
N LEU A 95 -30.39 -9.07 0.41
CA LEU A 95 -31.44 -9.31 -0.58
C LEU A 95 -32.05 -10.72 -0.46
N MET A 96 -31.33 -11.71 0.09
CA MET A 96 -31.84 -13.07 0.33
C MET A 96 -32.50 -13.25 1.71
N GLU A 97 -32.10 -12.49 2.74
CA GLU A 97 -32.79 -12.45 4.05
C GLU A 97 -34.14 -11.71 4.02
N GLY A 98 -34.46 -11.01 2.93
CA GLY A 98 -35.71 -10.29 2.74
C GLY A 98 -36.87 -11.11 2.16
N PHE A 99 -36.71 -12.44 2.03
CA PHE A 99 -37.74 -13.38 1.56
C PHE A 99 -38.20 -14.34 2.65
#